data_AF-A0A0C9TV25-F1
#
_entry.id   AF-A0A0C9TV25-F1
#
_cell.length_a   1.000
_cell.length_b   1.000
_cell.length_c   1.000
_cell.angle_alpha   90.00
_cell.angle_beta   90.00
_cell.angle_gamma   90.00
#
_symmetry.space_group_name_H-M   'P 1'
#
loop_
_entity.id
_entity.type
_entity.pdbx_description
1 polymer ?
#
loop_
_entity_poly.entity_id
_entity_poly.type
_entity_poly.pdbx_seq_one_letter_code
_entity_poly.pdbx_strand_id
1 'polypeptide(L)'
;MQARVDAQILQAKQAEVASESIELPDINSEYSDSDDEDRPRTFDPPDWAQSPVLKQALVDQSKLNPDDIFGPIKPLKMEEIFKDPKKYHRFRARTSSGNWAGTDELTAAEELAYAKKMGYIK
;
A
#
# COMPACT_ATOMS: atom_id res chain seq x y z
N MET A 1 -32.34 38.95 -1.42
CA MET A 1 -31.05 38.39 -1.91
C MET A 1 -30.52 37.26 -1.03
N GLN A 2 -30.85 37.21 0.27
CA GLN A 2 -30.52 36.09 1.18
C GLN A 2 -30.89 34.70 0.67
N ALA A 3 -32.11 34.48 0.17
CA ALA A 3 -32.59 33.13 -0.20
C ALA A 3 -31.74 32.41 -1.27
N ARG A 4 -31.02 33.14 -2.14
CA ARG A 4 -30.12 32.53 -3.13
C ARG A 4 -28.77 32.15 -2.53
N VAL A 5 -28.32 32.88 -1.52
CA VAL A 5 -27.08 32.61 -0.79
C VAL A 5 -27.27 31.38 0.10
N ASP A 6 -28.42 31.29 0.78
CA ASP A 6 -28.76 30.15 1.62
C ASP A 6 -28.90 28.85 0.80
N ALA A 7 -29.47 28.95 -0.40
CA ALA A 7 -29.55 27.83 -1.34
C ALA A 7 -28.17 27.37 -1.84
N GLN A 8 -27.24 28.29 -2.10
CA GLN A 8 -25.86 27.96 -2.47
C GLN A 8 -25.08 27.32 -1.32
N ILE A 9 -25.32 27.74 -0.08
CA ILE A 9 -24.69 27.15 1.12
C ILE A 9 -25.22 25.73 1.37
N LEU A 10 -26.52 25.50 1.21
CA LEU A 10 -27.14 24.16 1.28
C LEU A 10 -26.62 23.22 0.17
N GLN A 11 -26.43 23.75 -1.04
CA GLN A 11 -25.91 22.98 -2.17
C GLN A 11 -24.41 22.65 -2.00
N ALA A 12 -23.62 23.56 -1.43
CA ALA A 12 -22.22 23.29 -1.08
C ALA A 12 -22.09 22.25 0.05
N LYS A 13 -23.05 22.24 1.01
CA LYS A 13 -23.11 21.23 2.09
C LYS A 13 -23.49 19.83 1.59
N GLN A 14 -24.13 19.71 0.42
CA GLN A 14 -24.47 18.42 -0.21
C GLN A 14 -23.32 17.82 -1.05
N ALA A 15 -22.22 18.56 -1.27
CA ALA A 15 -21.08 18.09 -2.07
C ALA A 15 -19.86 17.62 -1.22
N GLU A 16 -19.98 17.56 0.10
CA GLU A 16 -19.08 16.77 0.95
C GLU A 16 -19.61 15.34 1.00
N VAL A 17 -19.34 14.56 -0.04
CA VAL A 17 -19.42 13.11 0.08
C VAL A 17 -18.36 12.73 1.11
N ALA A 18 -18.82 12.40 2.32
CA ALA A 18 -17.97 11.88 3.38
C ALA A 18 -17.13 10.74 2.78
N SER A 19 -15.81 10.81 2.94
CA SER A 19 -14.88 9.78 2.44
C SER A 19 -15.17 8.38 2.98
N GLU A 20 -16.01 8.28 4.00
CA GLU A 20 -16.51 7.04 4.60
C GLU A 20 -17.62 6.35 3.79
N SER A 21 -18.13 6.97 2.72
CA SER A 21 -19.19 6.42 1.85
C SER A 21 -18.73 6.15 0.42
N ILE A 22 -17.42 6.11 0.18
CA ILE A 22 -16.89 5.64 -1.11
C ILE A 22 -16.95 4.11 -1.05
N GLU A 23 -18.07 3.55 -1.54
CA GLU A 23 -18.14 2.13 -1.84
C GLU A 23 -17.14 1.86 -2.97
N LEU A 24 -15.95 1.40 -2.58
CA LEU A 24 -15.01 0.84 -3.54
C LEU A 24 -15.70 -0.37 -4.17
N PRO A 25 -15.64 -0.54 -5.50
CA PRO A 25 -16.09 -1.79 -6.10
C PRO A 25 -15.34 -2.94 -5.42
N ASP A 26 -16.05 -4.05 -5.20
CA ASP A 26 -15.43 -5.26 -4.70
C ASP A 26 -14.19 -5.54 -5.53
N ILE A 27 -13.07 -5.75 -4.83
CA ILE A 27 -11.84 -6.16 -5.48
C ILE A 27 -12.21 -7.43 -6.23
N ASN A 28 -11.85 -7.53 -7.52
CA ASN A 28 -11.86 -8.82 -8.22
C ASN A 28 -10.75 -9.69 -7.61
N SER A 29 -10.91 -10.07 -6.35
CA SER A 29 -10.09 -11.04 -5.68
C SER A 29 -10.74 -12.39 -5.95
N GLU A 30 -10.22 -13.08 -6.95
CA GLU A 30 -10.35 -14.52 -7.21
C GLU A 30 -9.95 -15.41 -6.00
N TYR A 31 -9.65 -14.80 -4.84
CA TYR A 31 -9.12 -15.43 -3.64
C TYR A 31 -9.90 -15.09 -2.35
N SER A 32 -10.99 -14.30 -2.40
CA SER A 32 -11.68 -13.81 -1.18
C SER A 32 -13.09 -14.38 -0.96
N ASP A 33 -13.52 -15.38 -1.72
CA ASP A 33 -14.73 -16.12 -1.38
C ASP A 33 -14.39 -17.62 -1.33
N SER A 34 -14.51 -18.21 -0.13
CA SER A 34 -14.24 -19.62 0.10
C SER A 34 -15.26 -20.53 -0.58
N ASP A 35 -16.34 -19.98 -1.13
CA ASP A 35 -17.32 -20.70 -1.96
C ASP A 35 -16.94 -20.71 -3.46
N ASP A 36 -15.82 -20.08 -3.83
CA ASP A 36 -15.40 -19.86 -5.23
C ASP A 36 -14.25 -20.78 -5.70
N GLU A 37 -13.89 -21.80 -4.90
CA GLU A 37 -12.85 -22.78 -5.26
C GLU A 37 -13.18 -23.62 -6.51
N ASP A 38 -14.46 -23.61 -6.94
CA ASP A 38 -14.94 -24.31 -8.14
C ASP A 38 -14.91 -23.44 -9.42
N ARG A 39 -14.50 -22.16 -9.37
CA ARG A 39 -14.34 -21.36 -10.59
C ARG A 39 -13.16 -21.89 -11.42
N PRO A 40 -13.32 -21.99 -12.75
CA PRO A 40 -12.22 -22.39 -13.62
C PRO A 40 -11.10 -21.36 -13.46
N ARG A 41 -9.95 -21.80 -12.96
CA ARG A 41 -8.73 -20.99 -12.92
C ARG A 41 -8.47 -20.44 -14.32
N THR A 42 -8.64 -19.14 -14.50
CA THR A 42 -8.39 -18.44 -15.77
C THR A 42 -6.92 -18.10 -15.97
N PHE A 43 -6.10 -18.27 -14.93
CA PHE A 43 -4.66 -18.05 -14.97
C PHE A 43 -3.91 -19.37 -14.78
N ASP A 44 -3.20 -19.79 -15.82
CA ASP A 44 -2.22 -20.88 -15.74
C ASP A 44 -0.86 -20.28 -15.32
N PRO A 45 -0.41 -20.50 -14.06
CA PRO A 45 0.85 -19.95 -13.61
C PRO A 45 2.01 -20.56 -14.41
N PRO A 46 3.02 -19.77 -14.81
CA PRO A 46 4.18 -20.28 -15.51
C PRO A 46 5.00 -21.24 -14.63
N ASP A 47 5.81 -22.10 -15.25
CA ASP A 47 6.56 -23.15 -14.54
C ASP A 47 7.42 -22.65 -13.37
N TRP A 48 8.00 -21.45 -13.48
CA TRP A 48 8.80 -20.85 -12.39
C TRP A 48 7.96 -20.47 -11.16
N ALA A 49 6.66 -20.26 -11.34
CA ALA A 49 5.69 -19.97 -10.28
C ALA A 49 4.99 -21.25 -9.77
N GLN A 50 5.41 -22.43 -10.22
CA GLN A 50 4.87 -23.72 -9.79
C GLN A 50 5.92 -24.55 -9.01
N SER A 51 5.44 -25.41 -8.11
CA SER A 51 6.29 -26.40 -7.44
C SER A 51 6.71 -27.49 -8.44
N PRO A 52 7.97 -27.95 -8.46
CA PRO A 52 9.04 -27.77 -7.47
C PRO A 52 9.97 -26.57 -7.72
N VAL A 53 9.90 -25.94 -8.89
CA VAL A 53 10.83 -24.89 -9.32
C VAL A 53 10.73 -23.66 -8.41
N LEU A 54 9.51 -23.23 -8.08
CA LEU A 54 9.26 -22.11 -7.16
C LEU A 54 9.93 -22.34 -5.79
N LYS A 55 9.85 -23.56 -5.26
CA LYS A 55 10.43 -23.89 -3.95
C LYS A 55 11.95 -23.74 -3.97
N GLN A 56 12.60 -24.19 -5.03
CA GLN A 56 14.05 -24.03 -5.19
C GLN A 56 14.42 -22.55 -5.29
N ALA A 57 13.71 -21.80 -6.13
CA ALA A 57 13.91 -20.36 -6.28
C ALA A 57 13.75 -19.58 -4.96
N LEU A 58 12.75 -19.92 -4.13
CA LEU A 58 12.54 -19.29 -2.83
C LEU A 58 13.67 -19.59 -1.82
N VAL A 59 14.20 -20.82 -1.83
CA VAL A 59 15.34 -21.19 -0.99
C VAL A 59 16.58 -20.39 -1.40
N ASP A 60 16.80 -20.22 -2.69
CA ASP A 60 17.94 -19.44 -3.20
C ASP A 60 17.78 -17.95 -2.90
N GLN A 61 16.57 -17.41 -3.06
CA GLN A 61 16.25 -16.00 -2.75
C GLN A 61 16.37 -15.67 -1.26
N SER A 62 16.15 -16.64 -0.36
CA SER A 62 16.15 -16.40 1.10
C SER A 62 17.44 -15.83 1.67
N LYS A 63 18.56 -15.95 0.94
CA LYS A 63 19.88 -15.47 1.35
C LYS A 63 20.26 -14.14 0.72
N LEU A 64 19.45 -13.63 -0.22
CA LEU A 64 19.73 -12.39 -0.92
C LEU A 64 19.22 -11.21 -0.12
N ASN A 65 20.08 -10.22 0.08
CA ASN A 65 19.70 -8.98 0.72
C ASN A 65 18.88 -8.13 -0.25
N PRO A 66 17.60 -7.81 0.05
CA PRO A 66 16.78 -6.99 -0.84
C PRO A 66 17.30 -5.55 -0.97
N ASP A 67 17.98 -5.03 0.05
CA ASP A 67 18.50 -3.66 0.04
C ASP A 67 19.63 -3.48 -0.98
N ASP A 68 20.39 -4.53 -1.28
CA ASP A 68 21.46 -4.51 -2.31
C ASP A 68 20.88 -4.48 -3.73
N ILE A 69 19.65 -4.97 -3.91
CA ILE A 69 18.99 -5.09 -5.22
C ILE A 69 18.11 -3.87 -5.49
N PHE A 70 17.26 -3.51 -4.52
CA PHE A 70 16.25 -2.46 -4.69
C PHE A 70 16.67 -1.12 -4.07
N GLY A 71 17.63 -1.14 -3.16
CA GLY A 71 18.01 0.03 -2.38
C GLY A 71 16.98 0.39 -1.29
N PRO A 72 17.25 1.44 -0.51
CA PRO A 72 16.36 1.89 0.55
C PRO A 72 15.04 2.44 -0.03
N ILE A 73 13.94 2.13 0.66
CA ILE A 73 12.61 2.62 0.30
C ILE A 73 12.57 4.13 0.51
N LYS A 74 12.35 4.87 -0.58
CA LYS A 74 12.26 6.33 -0.56
C LYS A 74 10.93 6.79 0.06
N PRO A 75 10.91 7.96 0.72
CA PRO A 75 9.67 8.53 1.24
C PRO A 75 8.66 8.77 0.11
N LEU A 76 7.41 8.36 0.35
CA LEU A 76 6.34 8.47 -0.62
C LEU A 76 5.88 9.92 -0.76
N LYS A 77 6.00 10.48 -1.97
CA LYS A 77 5.49 11.81 -2.29
C LYS A 77 4.19 11.69 -3.08
N MET A 78 3.07 11.85 -2.39
CA MET A 78 1.73 11.73 -2.99
C MET A 78 1.49 12.76 -4.11
N GLU A 79 2.13 13.93 -4.03
CA GLU A 79 2.07 14.98 -5.05
C GLU A 79 2.69 14.54 -6.40
N GLU A 80 3.67 13.64 -6.39
CA GLU A 80 4.32 13.12 -7.60
C GLU A 80 3.49 12.00 -8.26
N ILE A 81 2.74 11.24 -7.46
CA ILE A 81 1.91 10.11 -7.92
C ILE A 81 0.57 10.63 -8.48
N PHE A 82 -0.08 11.52 -7.73
CA PHE A 82 -1.36 12.09 -8.12
C PHE A 82 -1.17 13.51 -8.62
N LYS A 83 -1.26 13.72 -9.93
CA LYS A 83 -1.11 15.03 -10.58
C LYS A 83 -2.32 15.97 -10.39
N ASP A 84 -3.07 15.79 -9.30
CA ASP A 84 -4.31 16.53 -9.00
C ASP A 84 -4.05 17.65 -7.96
N PRO A 85 -3.78 18.89 -8.38
CA PRO A 85 -3.41 19.98 -7.48
C PRO A 85 -4.49 20.36 -6.46
N LYS A 86 -5.76 20.08 -6.77
CA LYS A 86 -6.89 20.31 -5.85
C LYS A 86 -6.85 19.40 -4.61
N LYS A 87 -6.09 18.30 -4.63
CA LYS A 87 -6.02 17.31 -3.55
C LYS A 87 -4.76 17.46 -2.68
N TYR A 88 -3.82 18.33 -3.04
CA TYR A 88 -2.53 18.50 -2.35
C TYR A 88 -2.66 18.88 -0.87
N HIS A 89 -3.69 19.64 -0.49
CA HIS A 89 -3.93 19.96 0.92
C HIS A 89 -4.20 18.71 1.79
N ARG A 90 -4.86 17.68 1.22
CA ARG A 90 -5.14 16.42 1.93
C ARG A 90 -3.90 15.55 2.09
N PHE A 91 -2.91 15.70 1.22
CA PHE A 91 -1.66 14.93 1.29
C PHE A 91 -0.69 15.43 2.35
N ARG A 92 -0.91 16.64 2.88
CA ARG A 92 -0.03 17.27 3.90
C ARG A 92 -0.53 17.07 5.33
N ALA A 93 -1.83 16.79 5.51
CA ALA A 93 -2.40 16.53 6.83
C ALA A 93 -1.93 15.15 7.33
N ARG A 94 -0.85 15.13 8.12
CA ARG A 94 -0.35 13.92 8.78
C ARG A 94 -1.28 13.59 9.94
N THR A 95 -2.06 12.52 9.82
CA THR A 95 -2.72 11.90 10.95
C THR A 95 -1.69 11.13 11.80
N SER A 96 -2.02 10.80 13.04
CA SER A 96 -1.09 10.15 13.99
C SER A 96 -0.46 8.86 13.45
N SER A 97 -1.13 8.13 12.55
CA SER A 97 -0.60 6.92 11.89
C SER A 97 0.56 7.17 10.92
N GLY A 98 0.79 8.43 10.52
CA GLY A 98 1.87 8.83 9.61
C GLY A 98 3.09 9.43 10.31
N ASN A 99 3.15 9.42 11.64
CA ASN A 99 4.25 9.99 12.41
C ASN A 99 5.02 8.91 13.19
N TRP A 100 5.97 8.28 12.51
CA TRP A 100 6.89 7.29 13.09
C TRP A 100 8.18 7.93 13.64
N ALA A 101 8.24 9.27 13.75
CA ALA A 101 9.43 9.96 14.24
C ALA A 101 9.57 9.79 15.77
N GLY A 102 10.77 9.44 16.24
CA GLY A 102 11.07 9.30 17.67
C GLY A 102 11.27 7.84 18.09
N THR A 103 10.38 7.32 18.94
CA THR A 103 10.50 5.95 19.50
C THR A 103 10.15 4.84 18.52
N ASP A 104 9.41 5.16 17.47
CA ASP A 104 8.86 4.17 16.54
C ASP A 104 9.71 4.07 15.25
N GLU A 105 10.81 4.84 15.17
CA GLU A 105 11.79 4.77 14.08
C GLU A 105 12.72 3.57 14.30
N LEU A 106 13.05 2.86 13.21
CA LEU A 106 14.02 1.78 13.29
C LEU A 106 15.38 2.34 13.70
N THR A 107 15.98 1.74 14.72
CA THR A 107 17.33 2.08 15.13
C THR A 107 18.36 1.31 14.29
N ALA A 108 19.55 1.88 14.11
CA ALA A 108 20.65 1.18 13.42
C ALA A 108 21.02 -0.17 14.09
N ALA A 109 20.80 -0.29 15.40
CA ALA A 109 21.02 -1.55 16.12
C ALA A 109 20.01 -2.64 15.70
N GLU A 110 18.74 -2.27 15.48
CA GLU A 110 17.69 -3.18 15.02
C GLU A 110 17.92 -3.61 13.57
N GLU A 111 18.32 -2.67 12.71
CA GLU A 111 18.71 -2.96 11.32
C GLU A 111 19.86 -3.98 11.25
N LEU A 112 20.92 -3.77 12.05
CA LEU A 112 22.06 -4.68 12.13
C LEU A 112 21.66 -6.05 12.71
N ALA A 113 20.82 -6.08 13.74
CA ALA A 113 20.33 -7.32 14.32
C ALA A 113 19.48 -8.12 13.31
N TYR A 114 18.62 -7.44 12.55
CA TYR A 114 17.85 -8.02 11.45
C TYR A 114 18.76 -8.58 10.37
N ALA A 115 19.71 -7.79 9.87
CA ALA A 115 20.63 -8.21 8.81
C ALA A 115 21.48 -9.42 9.24
N LYS A 116 21.90 -9.48 10.51
CA LYS A 116 22.59 -10.64 11.08
C LYS A 116 21.68 -11.87 11.19
N LYS A 117 20.43 -11.70 11.64
CA LYS A 117 19.44 -12.78 11.74
C LYS A 117 19.14 -13.40 10.37
N MET A 118 19.07 -12.56 9.33
CA MET A 118 18.84 -12.98 7.95
C MET A 118 20.09 -13.51 7.24
N GLY A 119 21.27 -13.36 7.85
CA GLY A 119 22.54 -13.81 7.27
C GLY A 119 23.04 -12.94 6.12
N TYR A 120 22.54 -11.69 6.01
CA TYR A 120 22.98 -10.73 5.00
C TYR A 120 24.37 -10.17 5.31
N ILE A 121 24.74 -10.13 6.59
CA ILE A 121 26.06 -9.69 7.07
C ILE A 121 26.75 -10.88 7.73
N LYS A 122 27.99 -11.17 7.32
CA LYS A 122 28.85 -12.22 7.92
C LYS A 122 29.66 -11.68 9.10
#